data_AF-A0A950QS23-F1
#
_entry.id   AF-A0A950QS23-F1
#
_cell.length_a   1.000
_cell.length_b   1.000
_cell.length_c   1.000
_cell.angle_alpha   90.00
_cell.angle_beta   90.00
_cell.angle_gamma   90.00
#
_symmetry.space_group_name_H-M   'P 1'
#
loop_
_entity.id
_entity.type
_entity.pdbx_description
1 polymer ?
#
loop_
_entity_poly.entity_id
_entity_poly.type
_entity_poly.pdbx_seq_one_letter_code
_entity_poly.pdbx_strand_id
1 'polypeptide(L)'
;ARMAVSTLHHQFRALTAMSPLQFQKQLRLQAARQRMLMHGIDATSAAYEVGYESVSQFSREYSRYFGQPPRRDITQWQKQNKRNSESEDNQHENQNKSRRQDNYRYHRQ
;
A
#
# COMPACT_ATOMS: atom_id res chain seq x y z
N ALA A 1 6.62 0.78 -36.41
CA ALA A 1 8.08 0.96 -36.27
C ALA A 1 8.69 -0.32 -35.68
N ARG A 2 9.70 -0.91 -36.34
CA ARG A 2 10.49 -2.04 -35.79
C ARG A 2 11.82 -1.46 -35.27
N MET A 3 11.88 -1.13 -34.00
CA MET A 3 13.14 -0.76 -33.34
C MET A 3 13.89 -2.03 -32.92
N ALA A 4 15.21 -2.05 -33.09
CA ALA A 4 16.03 -3.12 -32.53
C ALA A 4 15.96 -3.07 -31.00
N VAL A 5 15.91 -4.23 -30.35
CA VAL A 5 15.77 -4.40 -28.89
C VAL A 5 16.85 -3.60 -28.12
N SER A 6 18.05 -3.48 -28.67
CA SER A 6 19.15 -2.69 -28.09
C SER A 6 18.80 -1.19 -27.96
N THR A 7 18.27 -0.57 -29.02
CA THR A 7 17.89 0.86 -29.01
C THR A 7 16.81 1.14 -27.97
N LEU A 8 15.81 0.25 -27.86
CA LEU A 8 14.75 0.36 -26.85
C LEU A 8 15.32 0.32 -25.43
N HIS A 9 16.21 -0.63 -25.13
CA HIS A 9 16.84 -0.73 -23.81
C HIS A 9 17.65 0.52 -23.46
N HIS A 10 18.40 1.07 -24.41
CA HIS A 10 19.19 2.29 -24.21
C HIS A 10 18.31 3.50 -23.93
N GLN A 11 17.28 3.74 -24.75
CA GLN A 11 16.34 4.85 -24.53
C GLN A 11 15.52 4.66 -23.25
N PHE A 12 15.08 3.44 -22.96
CA PHE A 12 14.35 3.14 -21.73
C PHE A 12 15.19 3.43 -20.49
N ARG A 13 16.46 3.02 -20.50
CA ARG A 13 17.39 3.32 -19.40
C ARG A 13 17.73 4.80 -19.33
N ALA A 14 17.85 5.49 -20.47
CA ALA A 14 18.07 6.93 -20.47
C ALA A 14 16.91 7.70 -19.84
N LEU A 15 15.67 7.22 -20.03
CA LEU A 15 14.47 7.87 -19.48
C LEU A 15 14.16 7.46 -18.04
N THR A 16 14.39 6.20 -17.68
CA THR A 16 13.93 5.63 -16.39
C THR A 16 15.06 5.34 -15.41
N ALA A 17 16.32 5.50 -15.82
CA ALA A 17 17.52 5.05 -15.12
C ALA A 17 17.59 3.54 -14.83
N MET A 18 16.62 2.75 -15.30
CA MET A 18 16.51 1.33 -15.04
C MET A 18 16.35 0.51 -16.33
N SER A 19 16.63 -0.78 -16.26
CA SER A 19 16.34 -1.66 -17.39
C SER A 19 14.83 -1.94 -17.47
N PRO A 20 14.28 -2.19 -18.68
CA PRO A 20 12.86 -2.51 -18.86
C PRO A 20 12.36 -3.61 -17.92
N LEU A 21 13.17 -4.65 -17.69
CA LEU A 21 12.81 -5.76 -16.81
C LEU A 21 12.71 -5.33 -15.33
N GLN A 22 13.60 -4.46 -14.86
CA GLN A 22 13.52 -3.95 -13.48
C GLN A 22 12.28 -3.09 -13.29
N PHE A 23 11.96 -2.25 -14.28
CA PHE A 23 10.73 -1.44 -14.25
C PHE A 23 9.48 -2.33 -14.24
N GLN A 24 9.44 -3.36 -15.08
CA GLN A 24 8.33 -4.32 -15.09
C GLN A 24 8.15 -5.00 -13.73
N LYS A 25 9.25 -5.41 -13.08
CA LYS A 25 9.20 -5.99 -11.73
C LYS A 25 8.63 -4.99 -10.73
N GLN A 26 9.10 -3.75 -10.76
CA GLN A 26 8.61 -2.69 -9.88
C GLN A 26 7.10 -2.47 -10.07
N LEU A 27 6.61 -2.38 -11.31
CA LEU A 27 5.18 -2.25 -11.59
C LEU A 27 4.38 -3.44 -11.06
N ARG A 28 4.86 -4.67 -11.24
CA ARG A 28 4.20 -5.88 -10.73
C ARG A 28 4.12 -5.88 -9.21
N LEU A 29 5.20 -5.53 -8.53
CA LEU A 29 5.26 -5.45 -7.07
C LEU A 29 4.31 -4.38 -6.52
N GLN A 30 4.23 -3.21 -7.17
CA GLN A 30 3.29 -2.15 -6.81
C GLN A 30 1.83 -2.59 -7.01
N ALA A 31 1.52 -3.24 -8.15
CA ALA A 31 0.19 -3.75 -8.41
C ALA A 31 -0.23 -4.81 -7.37
N ALA A 32 0.66 -5.74 -7.01
CA ALA A 32 0.38 -6.74 -5.99
C ALA A 32 0.08 -6.10 -4.63
N ARG A 33 0.89 -5.11 -4.21
CA ARG A 33 0.64 -4.36 -2.98
C ARG A 33 -0.71 -3.66 -3.00
N GLN A 34 -1.04 -2.98 -4.09
CA GLN A 34 -2.32 -2.32 -4.25
C GLN A 34 -3.47 -3.33 -4.08
N ARG A 35 -3.41 -4.49 -4.73
CA ARG A 35 -4.48 -5.49 -4.64
C ARG A 35 -4.62 -6.04 -3.22
N MET A 36 -3.51 -6.35 -2.55
CA MET A 36 -3.55 -6.80 -1.15
C MET A 36 -4.16 -5.75 -0.21
N LEU A 37 -3.87 -4.47 -0.43
CA LEU A 37 -4.36 -3.38 0.42
C LEU A 37 -5.83 -3.01 0.13
N MET A 38 -6.22 -2.95 -1.14
CA MET A 38 -7.54 -2.47 -1.56
C MET A 38 -8.59 -3.58 -1.65
N HIS A 39 -8.19 -4.77 -2.08
CA HIS A 39 -9.10 -5.90 -2.31
C HIS A 39 -8.96 -6.98 -1.23
N GLY A 40 -8.01 -6.84 -0.30
CA GLY A 40 -7.82 -7.79 0.80
C GLY A 40 -7.36 -9.18 0.37
N ILE A 41 -6.89 -9.34 -0.87
CA ILE A 41 -6.38 -10.62 -1.36
C ILE A 41 -5.07 -10.99 -0.64
N ASP A 42 -4.83 -12.28 -0.45
CA ASP A 42 -3.62 -12.75 0.18
C ASP A 42 -2.39 -12.65 -0.75
N ALA A 43 -1.19 -12.73 -0.16
CA ALA A 43 0.06 -12.57 -0.88
C ALA A 43 0.32 -13.66 -1.93
N THR A 44 -0.19 -14.87 -1.73
CA THR A 44 -0.05 -15.98 -2.68
C THR A 44 -0.90 -15.71 -3.91
N SER A 45 -2.17 -15.36 -3.70
CA SER A 45 -3.10 -15.00 -4.77
C SER A 45 -2.56 -13.81 -5.56
N ALA A 46 -2.16 -12.72 -4.88
CA ALA A 46 -1.59 -11.52 -5.48
C ALA A 46 -0.33 -11.80 -6.32
N ALA A 47 0.53 -12.73 -5.90
CA ALA A 47 1.75 -13.09 -6.62
C ALA A 47 1.43 -13.71 -7.99
N TYR A 48 0.52 -14.68 -8.03
CA TYR A 48 0.10 -15.33 -9.28
C TYR A 48 -0.61 -14.35 -10.20
N GLU A 49 -1.46 -13.52 -9.63
CA GLU A 49 -2.26 -12.51 -10.32
C GLU A 49 -1.45 -11.42 -11.03
N VAL A 50 -0.21 -11.15 -10.58
CA VAL A 50 0.72 -10.22 -11.24
C VAL A 50 1.80 -10.94 -12.07
N GLY A 51 1.68 -12.27 -12.21
CA GLY A 51 2.50 -13.07 -13.11
C GLY A 51 3.82 -13.58 -12.53
N TYR A 52 3.90 -13.83 -11.22
CA TYR A 52 4.99 -14.63 -10.65
C TYR A 52 4.66 -16.12 -10.74
N GLU A 53 5.64 -16.91 -11.14
CA GLU A 53 5.55 -18.38 -11.15
C GLU A 53 5.76 -18.98 -9.75
N SER A 54 6.44 -18.24 -8.87
CA SER A 54 6.77 -18.67 -7.51
C SER A 54 6.48 -17.59 -6.47
N VAL A 55 5.63 -17.94 -5.48
CA VAL A 55 5.31 -17.09 -4.32
C VAL A 55 6.56 -16.79 -3.49
N SER A 56 7.50 -17.73 -3.41
CA SER A 56 8.76 -17.56 -2.69
C SER A 56 9.67 -16.53 -3.39
N GLN A 57 9.70 -16.54 -4.73
CA GLN A 57 10.41 -15.50 -5.49
C GLN A 57 9.77 -14.14 -5.28
N PHE A 58 8.44 -14.06 -5.42
CA PHE A 58 7.67 -12.84 -5.16
C PHE A 58 7.98 -12.27 -3.78
N SER A 59 7.90 -13.08 -2.73
CA SER A 59 8.11 -12.63 -1.35
C SER A 59 9.51 -12.07 -1.11
N ARG A 60 10.55 -12.66 -1.73
CA ARG A 60 11.93 -12.14 -1.66
C ARG A 60 12.08 -10.81 -2.39
N GLU A 61 11.59 -10.72 -3.62
CA GLU A 61 11.66 -9.46 -4.40
C GLU A 61 10.84 -8.35 -3.74
N TYR A 62 9.66 -8.67 -3.23
CA TYR A 62 8.79 -7.76 -2.48
C TYR A 62 9.51 -7.21 -1.25
N SER A 63 10.10 -8.08 -0.44
CA SER A 63 10.84 -7.66 0.76
C SER A 63 12.03 -6.77 0.42
N ARG A 64 12.72 -7.07 -0.70
CA ARG A 64 13.83 -6.23 -1.19
C ARG A 64 13.36 -4.85 -1.64
N TYR A 65 12.17 -4.76 -2.23
CA TYR A 65 11.64 -3.51 -2.78
C TYR A 65 10.92 -2.64 -1.72
N PHE A 66 10.13 -3.24 -0.83
CA PHE A 66 9.33 -2.54 0.19
C PHE A 66 9.94 -2.56 1.59
N GLY A 67 11.06 -3.25 1.79
CA GLY A 67 11.76 -3.35 3.09
C GLY A 67 11.15 -4.34 4.08
N GLN A 68 10.02 -4.97 3.76
CA GLN A 68 9.38 -5.97 4.62
C GLN A 68 8.56 -6.99 3.83
N PRO A 69 8.35 -8.21 4.38
CA PRO A 69 7.54 -9.22 3.71
C PRO A 69 6.08 -8.80 3.52
N PRO A 70 5.39 -9.29 2.45
CA PRO A 70 4.01 -8.92 2.13
C PRO A 70 3.07 -8.97 3.33
N ARG A 71 3.03 -10.09 4.05
CA ARG A 71 2.13 -10.28 5.19
C ARG A 71 2.35 -9.23 6.28
N ARG A 72 3.61 -8.92 6.61
CA ARG A 72 3.94 -7.91 7.63
C ARG A 72 3.54 -6.52 7.18
N ASP A 73 3.71 -6.21 5.89
CA ASP A 73 3.32 -4.94 5.29
C ASP A 73 1.82 -4.68 5.43
N ILE A 74 0.99 -5.64 5.02
CA ILE A 74 -0.46 -5.51 5.10
C ILE A 74 -0.94 -5.40 6.54
N THR A 75 -0.40 -6.21 7.46
CA THR A 75 -0.75 -6.11 8.88
C THR A 75 -0.39 -4.75 9.48
N GLN A 76 0.77 -4.19 9.13
CA GLN A 76 1.16 -2.86 9.61
C GLN A 76 0.25 -1.77 9.05
N TRP A 77 -0.08 -1.84 7.76
CA TRP A 77 -1.00 -0.89 7.13
C TRP A 77 -2.39 -0.95 7.76
N GLN A 78 -2.94 -2.15 8.00
CA GLN A 78 -4.24 -2.34 8.65
C GLN A 78 -4.26 -1.77 10.07
N LYS A 79 -3.19 -1.99 10.86
CA LYS A 79 -3.05 -1.39 12.19
C LYS A 79 -3.01 0.12 12.13
N GLN A 80 -2.28 0.70 11.18
CA GLN A 80 -2.23 2.15 10.99
C GLN A 80 -3.60 2.71 10.60
N ASN A 81 -4.30 2.05 9.68
CA ASN A 81 -5.61 2.48 9.22
C ASN A 81 -6.65 2.44 10.34
N LYS A 82 -6.63 1.39 11.17
CA LYS A 82 -7.50 1.29 12.37
C LYS A 82 -7.23 2.38 13.40
N ARG A 83 -5.95 2.71 13.65
CA ARG A 83 -5.59 3.84 14.52
C ARG A 83 -6.12 5.16 13.99
N ASN A 84 -6.03 5.38 12.68
CA ASN A 84 -6.52 6.61 12.06
C ASN A 84 -8.05 6.75 12.24
N SER A 85 -8.83 5.67 12.06
CA SER A 85 -10.29 5.71 12.28
C SER A 85 -10.68 5.92 13.74
N GLU A 86 -10.01 5.25 14.70
CA GLU A 86 -10.29 5.40 16.14
C GLU A 86 -9.96 6.81 16.69
N SER A 87 -9.11 7.55 15.97
CA SER A 87 -8.76 8.94 16.30
C SER A 87 -9.87 9.92 15.92
N GLU A 88 -10.59 9.67 14.83
CA GLU A 88 -11.68 10.51 14.34
C GLU A 88 -12.94 10.37 15.21
N ASP A 89 -13.22 9.16 15.69
CA ASP A 89 -14.36 8.88 16.58
C ASP A 89 -14.18 9.51 17.97
N ASN A 90 -12.96 9.43 18.53
CA ASN A 90 -12.65 10.02 19.83
C ASN A 90 -12.69 11.57 19.82
N GLN A 91 -12.40 12.21 18.68
CA GLN A 91 -12.50 13.67 18.56
C GLN A 91 -13.96 14.14 18.54
N HIS A 92 -14.84 13.43 17.84
CA HIS A 92 -16.28 13.73 17.82
C HIS A 92 -16.92 13.52 19.20
N GLU A 93 -16.53 12.49 19.94
CA GLU A 93 -17.10 12.22 21.27
C GLU A 93 -16.66 13.25 22.32
N ASN A 94 -15.40 13.70 22.30
CA ASN A 94 -14.92 14.74 23.20
C ASN A 94 -15.57 16.12 22.92
N GLN A 95 -15.79 16.47 21.66
CA GLN A 95 -16.51 17.70 21.30
C GLN A 95 -17.98 17.65 21.73
N ASN A 96 -18.63 16.48 21.65
CA ASN A 96 -20.03 16.32 22.08
C ASN A 96 -20.18 16.34 23.61
N LYS A 97 -19.19 15.81 24.35
CA LYS A 97 -19.15 15.89 25.82
C LYS A 97 -18.92 17.33 26.31
N SER A 98 -18.07 18.10 25.64
CA SER A 98 -17.84 19.52 25.96
C SER A 98 -19.10 20.36 25.74
N ARG A 99 -19.83 20.15 24.64
CA ARG A 99 -21.13 20.82 24.39
C ARG A 99 -22.21 20.45 25.40
N ARG A 100 -22.21 19.21 25.92
CA ARG A 100 -23.15 18.78 26.96
C ARG A 100 -22.85 19.45 28.30
N GLN A 101 -21.58 19.58 28.69
CA GLN A 101 -21.20 20.24 29.96
C GLN A 101 -21.56 21.72 29.99
N ASP A 102 -21.42 22.44 28.88
CA ASP A 102 -21.82 23.85 28.80
C ASP A 102 -23.36 24.04 28.92
N ASN A 103 -24.15 23.06 28.45
CA ASN A 103 -25.61 23.14 28.49
C ASN A 103 -26.21 22.90 29.90
N TYR A 104 -25.54 22.12 30.75
CA TYR A 104 -25.92 21.94 32.15
C TYR A 104 -25.57 23.15 33.04
N ARG A 105 -24.73 24.07 32.57
CA ARG A 105 -24.32 25.26 33.30
C ARG A 105 -25.36 26.39 33.24
N TYR A 106 -26.31 26.34 32.31
CA TYR A 106 -27.33 27.38 32.10
C TYR A 106 -28.66 27.18 32.82
N HIS A 107 -28.93 26.01 33.41
CA HIS A 107 -30.23 25.70 34.03
C HIS A 107 -30.20 25.69 35.58
N ARG A 108 -29.21 26.35 36.18
CA ARG A 108 -29.03 26.42 37.63
C ARG A 108 -28.88 27.89 38.08
N GLN A 109 -29.89 28.72 37.81
CA GLN A 109 -30.17 29.99 38.47
C GLN A 109 -31.68 30.15 38.61
#